data_AF-A0A662ESI4-F1
#
_entry.id   AF-A0A662ESI4-F1
#
_cell.length_a   1.000
_cell.length_b   1.000
_cell.length_c   1.000
_cell.angle_alpha   90.00
_cell.angle_beta   90.00
_cell.angle_gamma   90.00
#
_symmetry.space_group_name_H-M   'P 1'
#
loop_
_entity.id
_entity.type
_entity.pdbx_description
1 polymer ?
#
loop_
_entity_poly.entity_id
_entity_poly.type
_entity_poly.pdbx_seq_one_letter_code
_entity_poly.pdbx_strand_id
1 'polypeptide(L)'
;MKITEPIRFLSWEEMERIHTTAKQILEKVGVKVLSHQALDYLKDYGCKIDRENMLVRFPEEVVEISVARMRKQYSDPNRLPRKMAVRYSQIKFTSERFSVHPDFSLSTGGFCCFTTGMDGRKREAALADTR
;
A
#
# COMPACT_ATOMS: atom_id res chain seq x y z
N MET A 1 12.38 -28.98 6.39
CA MET A 1 12.77 -27.78 7.16
C MET A 1 11.49 -27.06 7.58
N LYS A 2 11.22 -26.88 8.89
CA LYS A 2 10.07 -26.08 9.36
C LYS A 2 10.55 -24.64 9.54
N ILE A 3 9.89 -23.69 8.87
CA ILE A 3 10.16 -22.26 9.08
C ILE A 3 9.42 -21.84 10.35
N THR A 4 10.16 -21.45 11.39
CA THR A 4 9.59 -21.07 12.70
C THR A 4 9.56 -19.55 12.93
N GLU A 5 10.33 -18.79 12.17
CA GLU A 5 10.40 -17.33 12.24
C GLU A 5 10.29 -16.73 10.82
N PRO A 6 9.67 -15.56 10.66
CA PRO A 6 9.66 -14.87 9.37
C PRO A 6 11.06 -14.53 8.88
N ILE A 7 11.25 -14.56 7.56
CA ILE A 7 12.48 -14.08 6.94
C ILE A 7 12.56 -12.56 7.14
N ARG A 8 13.64 -12.10 7.78
CA ARG A 8 13.97 -10.68 7.93
C ARG A 8 15.13 -10.35 7.01
N PHE A 9 14.82 -9.75 5.87
CA PHE A 9 15.83 -9.37 4.90
C PHE A 9 16.54 -8.06 5.26
N LEU A 10 15.80 -7.11 5.87
CA LEU A 10 16.31 -5.81 6.28
C LEU A 10 16.51 -5.77 7.80
N SER A 11 17.60 -5.13 8.23
CA SER A 11 17.83 -4.73 9.62
C SER A 11 16.92 -3.58 10.03
N TRP A 12 16.82 -3.32 11.34
CA TRP A 12 16.07 -2.18 11.87
C TRP A 12 16.61 -0.83 11.40
N GLU A 13 17.94 -0.69 11.33
CA GLU A 13 18.58 0.53 10.84
C GLU A 13 18.25 0.77 9.36
N GLU A 14 18.26 -0.27 8.53
CA GLU A 14 17.88 -0.15 7.13
C GLU A 14 16.42 0.22 6.95
N MET A 15 15.52 -0.37 7.74
CA MET A 15 14.10 0.01 7.73
C MET A 15 13.89 1.47 8.15
N GLU A 16 14.59 1.94 9.17
CA GLU A 16 14.50 3.34 9.62
C GLU A 16 15.06 4.31 8.56
N ARG A 17 16.15 3.91 7.89
CA ARG A 17 16.72 4.68 6.79
C ARG A 17 15.74 4.79 5.62
N ILE A 18 15.02 3.72 5.29
CA ILE A 18 13.94 3.74 4.28
C ILE A 18 12.81 4.68 4.71
N HIS A 19 12.34 4.56 5.96
CA HIS A 19 11.27 5.42 6.50
C HIS A 19 11.64 6.90 6.43
N THR A 20 12.81 7.25 6.96
CA THR A 20 13.31 8.64 6.96
C THR A 20 13.48 9.17 5.53
N THR A 21 14.06 8.38 4.63
CA THR A 21 14.24 8.79 3.22
C THR A 21 12.90 8.98 2.52
N ALA A 22 11.92 8.11 2.76
CA ALA A 22 10.59 8.24 2.19
C ALA A 22 9.90 9.54 2.63
N LYS A 23 10.01 9.92 3.92
CA LYS A 23 9.50 11.21 4.42
C LYS A 23 10.18 12.40 3.75
N GLN A 24 11.51 12.36 3.60
CA GLN A 24 12.25 13.42 2.90
C GLN A 24 11.82 13.56 1.43
N ILE A 25 11.57 12.45 0.73
CA ILE A 25 11.05 12.48 -0.64
C ILE A 25 9.66 13.13 -0.65
N LEU A 26 8.75 12.71 0.23
CA LEU A 26 7.40 13.27 0.29
C LEU A 26 7.40 14.77 0.61
N GLU A 27 8.31 15.23 1.48
CA GLU A 27 8.42 16.63 1.88
C GLU A 27 9.10 17.52 0.82
N LYS A 28 10.23 17.06 0.26
CA LYS A 28 11.07 17.89 -0.61
C LYS A 28 10.70 17.74 -2.08
N VAL A 29 10.47 16.50 -2.53
CA VAL A 29 10.15 16.18 -3.93
C VAL A 29 8.65 16.25 -4.17
N GLY A 30 7.86 15.59 -3.32
CA GLY A 30 6.41 15.54 -3.43
C GLY A 30 5.89 14.53 -4.46
N VAL A 31 4.58 14.57 -4.70
CA VAL A 31 3.84 13.66 -5.58
C VAL A 31 2.94 14.47 -6.51
N LYS A 32 2.90 14.12 -7.79
CA LYS A 32 1.93 14.70 -8.73
C LYS A 32 0.54 14.12 -8.48
N VAL A 33 -0.43 15.00 -8.28
CA VAL A 33 -1.84 14.65 -8.08
C VAL A 33 -2.66 15.39 -9.12
N LEU A 34 -3.08 14.67 -10.16
CA LEU A 34 -3.73 15.25 -11.36
C LEU A 34 -5.25 15.47 -11.16
N SER A 35 -5.66 15.84 -9.96
CA SER A 35 -7.05 16.15 -9.62
C SER A 35 -7.09 17.40 -8.74
N HIS A 36 -7.70 18.48 -9.24
CA HIS A 36 -7.83 19.73 -8.49
C HIS A 36 -8.56 19.53 -7.17
N GLN A 37 -9.62 18.71 -7.16
CA GLN A 37 -10.36 18.41 -5.95
C GLN A 37 -9.49 17.70 -4.91
N ALA A 38 -8.64 16.75 -5.33
CA ALA A 38 -7.73 16.07 -4.42
C ALA A 38 -6.66 17.03 -3.88
N LEU A 39 -6.17 17.98 -4.69
CA LEU A 39 -5.27 19.03 -4.24
C LEU A 39 -5.91 19.92 -3.17
N ASP A 40 -7.20 20.25 -3.31
CA ASP A 40 -7.95 21.03 -2.31
C ASP A 40 -8.01 20.29 -0.98
N TYR A 41 -8.43 19.03 -0.99
CA TYR A 41 -8.47 18.20 0.23
C TYR A 41 -7.10 18.08 0.90
N LEU A 42 -6.03 17.90 0.13
CA LEU A 42 -4.68 17.78 0.67
C LEU A 42 -4.17 19.10 1.24
N LYS A 43 -4.51 20.24 0.62
CA LYS A 43 -4.23 21.58 1.15
C LYS A 43 -4.89 21.78 2.52
N ASP A 44 -6.18 21.46 2.61
CA ASP A 44 -6.97 21.65 3.83
C ASP A 44 -6.47 20.75 4.97
N TYR A 45 -5.87 19.60 4.62
CA TYR A 45 -5.22 18.69 5.57
C TYR A 45 -3.79 19.11 5.94
N GLY A 46 -3.29 20.24 5.44
CA GLY A 46 -1.99 20.81 5.81
C GLY A 46 -0.84 20.50 4.85
N CYS A 47 -1.10 19.92 3.67
CA CYS A 47 -0.07 19.72 2.65
C CYS A 47 0.24 21.02 1.90
N LYS A 48 1.45 21.11 1.34
CA LYS A 48 1.88 22.24 0.50
C LYS A 48 1.57 21.93 -0.96
N ILE A 49 0.81 22.80 -1.63
CA ILE A 49 0.35 22.59 -3.00
C ILE A 49 1.02 23.59 -3.95
N ASP A 50 1.62 23.06 -5.00
CA ASP A 50 1.95 23.80 -6.22
C ASP A 50 0.90 23.44 -7.28
N ARG A 51 -0.04 24.36 -7.52
CA ARG A 51 -1.16 24.15 -8.43
C ARG A 51 -0.76 24.21 -9.89
N GLU A 52 0.26 24.99 -10.22
CA GLU A 52 0.74 25.12 -11.59
C GLU A 52 1.31 23.79 -12.07
N ASN A 53 2.08 23.12 -11.21
CA ASN A 53 2.70 21.83 -11.53
C ASN A 53 1.89 20.60 -11.11
N MET A 54 0.69 20.79 -10.55
CA MET A 54 -0.16 19.74 -9.97
C MET A 54 0.59 18.86 -8.96
N LEU A 55 1.38 19.48 -8.09
CA LEU A 55 2.32 18.82 -7.19
C LEU A 55 1.95 19.06 -5.71
N VAL A 56 2.00 17.99 -4.93
CA VAL A 56 1.78 18.01 -3.47
C VAL A 56 3.08 17.66 -2.76
N ARG A 57 3.49 18.50 -1.81
CA ARG A 57 4.53 18.17 -0.84
C ARG A 57 3.91 17.94 0.53
N PHE A 58 4.30 16.86 1.19
CA PHE A 58 3.72 16.42 2.45
C PHE A 58 4.70 16.75 3.57
N PRO A 59 4.41 17.75 4.44
CA PRO A 59 5.25 18.00 5.61
C PRO A 59 5.37 16.74 6.47
N GLU A 60 6.52 16.53 7.09
CA GLU A 60 6.80 15.36 7.91
C GLU A 60 5.75 15.15 9.01
N GLU A 61 5.34 16.23 9.69
CA GLU A 61 4.28 16.22 10.70
C GLU A 61 2.97 15.61 10.18
N VAL A 62 2.53 16.02 8.97
CA VAL A 62 1.29 15.55 8.36
C VAL A 62 1.38 14.05 8.08
N VAL A 63 2.53 13.58 7.62
CA VAL A 63 2.80 12.15 7.38
C VAL A 63 2.75 11.38 8.70
N GLU A 64 3.48 11.82 9.73
CA GLU A 64 3.54 11.13 11.01
C GLU A 64 2.19 11.09 11.74
N ILE A 65 1.41 12.19 11.72
CA ILE A 65 0.05 12.21 12.25
C ILE A 65 -0.83 11.18 11.52
N SER A 66 -0.70 11.07 10.20
CA SER A 66 -1.48 10.13 9.39
C SER A 66 -1.10 8.68 9.69
N VAL A 67 0.20 8.38 9.83
CA VAL A 67 0.70 7.07 10.24
C VAL A 67 0.24 6.72 11.65
N ALA A 68 0.30 7.66 12.59
CA ALA A 68 -0.17 7.46 13.96
C ALA A 68 -1.68 7.17 14.02
N ARG A 69 -2.49 7.91 13.24
CA ARG A 69 -3.93 7.65 13.08
C ARG A 69 -4.19 6.24 12.55
N MET A 70 -3.47 5.82 11.52
CA MET A 70 -3.56 4.46 10.97
C MET A 70 -3.21 3.40 12.02
N ARG A 71 -2.09 3.56 12.74
CA ARG A 71 -1.69 2.64 13.83
C ARG A 71 -2.77 2.54 14.91
N LYS A 72 -3.34 3.67 15.34
CA LYS A 72 -4.45 3.70 16.31
C LYS A 72 -5.65 2.90 15.82
N GLN A 73 -6.02 3.06 14.54
CA GLN A 73 -7.12 2.29 13.97
C GLN A 73 -6.82 0.79 13.88
N TYR A 74 -5.57 0.39 13.60
CA TYR A 74 -5.19 -1.03 13.53
C TYR A 74 -5.12 -1.69 14.92
N SER A 75 -5.08 -0.90 15.98
CA SER A 75 -5.19 -1.39 17.36
C SER A 75 -6.63 -1.70 17.78
N ASP A 76 -7.65 -1.32 16.99
CA ASP A 76 -9.04 -1.65 17.28
C ASP A 76 -9.32 -3.14 16.98
N PRO A 77 -9.63 -3.97 17.98
CA PRO A 77 -9.91 -5.39 17.78
C PRO A 77 -11.18 -5.66 16.96
N ASN A 78 -12.08 -4.67 16.84
CA ASN A 78 -13.33 -4.78 16.11
C ASN A 78 -13.22 -4.32 14.65
N ARG A 79 -12.03 -3.93 14.19
CA ARG A 79 -11.82 -3.43 12.83
C ARG A 79 -12.15 -4.50 11.78
N LEU A 80 -12.94 -4.10 10.78
CA LEU A 80 -13.26 -4.90 9.60
C LEU A 80 -12.93 -4.12 8.31
N PRO A 81 -12.37 -4.77 7.27
CA PRO A 81 -11.85 -6.14 7.26
C PRO A 81 -10.55 -6.26 8.07
N ARG A 82 -10.33 -7.40 8.73
CA ARG A 82 -9.09 -7.67 9.50
C ARG A 82 -7.89 -8.00 8.61
N LYS A 83 -8.15 -8.67 7.49
CA LYS A 83 -7.14 -9.07 6.51
C LYS A 83 -7.73 -9.09 5.11
N MET A 84 -6.87 -8.97 4.09
CA MET A 84 -7.23 -9.04 2.68
C MET A 84 -6.15 -9.83 1.94
N ALA A 85 -6.57 -10.79 1.09
CA ALA A 85 -5.65 -11.51 0.22
C ALA A 85 -5.06 -10.54 -0.83
N VAL A 86 -3.75 -10.58 -1.00
CA VAL A 86 -3.01 -9.88 -2.06
C VAL A 86 -2.12 -10.87 -2.79
N ARG A 87 -1.53 -10.48 -3.92
CA ARG A 87 -0.76 -11.38 -4.79
C ARG A 87 0.24 -12.23 -3.98
N TYR A 88 -0.04 -13.54 -3.91
CA TYR A 88 0.72 -14.55 -3.14
C TYR A 88 0.93 -14.23 -1.64
N SER A 89 0.09 -13.41 -1.02
CA SER A 89 0.21 -13.01 0.39
C SER A 89 -1.11 -12.47 0.96
N GLN A 90 -1.06 -11.88 2.14
CA GLN A 90 -2.17 -11.18 2.78
C GLN A 90 -1.69 -9.87 3.41
N ILE A 91 -2.49 -8.81 3.26
CA ILE A 91 -2.35 -7.59 4.08
C ILE A 91 -3.19 -7.80 5.34
N LYS A 92 -2.62 -7.46 6.49
CA LYS A 92 -3.32 -7.41 7.78
C LYS A 92 -3.54 -5.95 8.16
N PHE A 93 -4.77 -5.64 8.55
CA PHE A 93 -5.19 -4.32 9.01
C PHE A 93 -5.28 -4.26 10.54
N THR A 94 -4.47 -5.07 11.22
CA THR A 94 -4.44 -5.21 12.68
C THR A 94 -3.01 -5.15 13.19
N SER A 95 -2.82 -4.65 14.40
CA SER A 95 -1.52 -4.69 15.08
C SER A 95 -1.30 -6.08 15.67
N GLU A 96 -0.36 -6.84 15.09
CA GLU A 96 -0.03 -8.19 15.55
C GLU A 96 1.46 -8.48 15.40
N ARG A 97 1.96 -9.49 16.13
CA ARG A 97 3.36 -9.89 16.07
C ARG A 97 3.68 -10.47 14.68
N PHE A 98 4.75 -9.96 14.08
CA PHE A 98 5.30 -10.53 12.85
C PHE A 98 5.71 -11.98 13.09
N SER A 99 5.02 -12.91 12.43
CA SER A 99 5.11 -14.36 12.67
C SER A 99 4.83 -15.13 11.38
N VAL A 100 5.31 -16.37 11.29
CA VAL A 100 5.04 -17.25 10.14
C VAL A 100 3.54 -17.56 10.13
N HIS A 101 2.91 -17.35 8.98
CA HIS A 101 1.49 -17.65 8.84
C HIS A 101 1.26 -19.17 8.75
N PRO A 102 0.26 -19.72 9.46
CA PRO A 102 -0.10 -21.12 9.34
C PRO A 102 -0.85 -21.42 8.03
N ASP A 103 -1.38 -20.38 7.39
CA ASP A 103 -2.12 -20.42 6.13
C ASP A 103 -1.37 -19.67 5.01
N PHE A 104 -1.76 -19.94 3.78
CA PHE A 104 -1.33 -19.18 2.61
C PHE A 104 -2.56 -18.60 1.92
N SER A 105 -2.52 -17.31 1.63
CA SER A 105 -3.57 -16.61 0.90
C SER A 105 -3.11 -16.32 -0.53
N LEU A 106 -3.98 -16.61 -1.49
CA LEU A 106 -3.77 -16.32 -2.90
C LEU A 106 -4.86 -15.36 -3.36
N SER A 107 -4.45 -14.25 -3.99
CA SER A 107 -5.32 -13.48 -4.87
C SER A 107 -4.84 -13.66 -6.31
N THR A 108 -5.71 -14.19 -7.17
CA THR A 108 -5.53 -14.26 -8.63
C THR A 108 -5.85 -12.93 -9.32
N GLY A 109 -6.00 -11.85 -8.55
CA GLY A 109 -6.41 -10.55 -9.03
C GLY A 109 -5.45 -9.94 -10.07
N GLY A 110 -6.00 -8.99 -10.82
CA GLY A 110 -5.34 -8.32 -11.94
C GLY A 110 -6.28 -8.30 -13.13
N PHE A 111 -6.44 -7.12 -13.75
CA PHE A 111 -7.16 -7.00 -15.01
C PHE A 111 -6.15 -7.14 -16.14
N CYS A 112 -6.12 -8.32 -16.76
CA CYS A 112 -5.30 -8.54 -17.93
C CYS A 112 -6.11 -8.14 -19.16
N CYS A 113 -5.61 -7.22 -20.00
CA CYS A 113 -6.25 -6.91 -21.28
C CYS A 113 -6.16 -8.08 -22.28
N PHE A 114 -5.30 -9.06 -21.99
CA PHE A 114 -5.11 -10.26 -22.80
C PHE A 114 -5.08 -11.49 -21.92
N THR A 115 -5.67 -12.58 -22.40
CA THR A 115 -5.64 -13.90 -21.75
C THR A 115 -5.06 -14.93 -22.71
N THR A 116 -4.61 -16.06 -22.19
CA THR A 116 -4.21 -17.21 -23.00
C THR A 116 -5.35 -18.23 -22.98
N GLY A 117 -5.87 -18.58 -24.14
CA GLY A 117 -6.90 -19.60 -24.30
C GLY A 117 -6.37 -20.99 -23.94
N MET A 118 -7.28 -21.95 -23.75
CA MET A 118 -6.91 -23.35 -23.53
C MET A 118 -6.21 -23.97 -24.75
N ASP A 119 -6.34 -23.36 -25.93
CA ASP A 119 -5.59 -23.68 -27.14
C ASP A 119 -4.14 -23.13 -27.12
N GLY A 120 -3.74 -22.48 -26.03
CA GLY A 120 -2.43 -21.86 -25.88
C GLY A 120 -2.27 -20.52 -26.60
N ARG A 121 -3.31 -20.01 -27.27
CA ARG A 121 -3.22 -18.76 -28.05
C ARG A 121 -3.57 -17.56 -27.19
N LYS A 122 -2.81 -16.47 -27.37
CA LYS A 122 -3.11 -15.17 -26.76
C LYS A 122 -4.31 -14.54 -27.46
N ARG A 123 -5.26 -14.01 -26.70
CA ARG A 123 -6.43 -13.25 -27.17
C ARG A 123 -6.75 -12.07 -26.26
N GLU A 124 -7.58 -11.15 -26.72
CA GLU A 124 -8.16 -10.11 -25.86
C GLU A 124 -9.02 -10.74 -24.75
N ALA A 125 -8.97 -10.12 -23.56
CA ALA A 125 -9.82 -10.50 -22.46
C ALA A 125 -11.26 -10.01 -22.69
N ALA A 126 -12.22 -10.84 -22.30
CA ALA A 126 -13.65 -10.54 -22.39
C ALA A 126 -14.28 -10.49 -20.99
N LEU A 127 -15.47 -9.91 -20.88
CA LEU A 127 -16.24 -9.89 -19.63
C LEU A 127 -16.52 -11.30 -19.06
N ALA A 128 -16.53 -12.33 -19.92
CA ALA A 128 -16.65 -13.72 -19.50
C ALA A 128 -15.44 -14.21 -18.67
N ASP A 129 -14.27 -13.56 -18.78
CA ASP A 129 -13.04 -13.93 -18.07
C ASP A 129 -12.97 -13.37 -16.63
N THR A 130 -13.94 -12.55 -16.20
CA THR A 130 -13.91 -11.83 -14.91
C THR A 130 -14.84 -12.42 -13.84
N ARG A 131 -15.38 -13.63 -14.05
CA ARG A 131 -16.39 -14.26 -13.18
C ARG A 131 -15.80 -15.36 -12.30
#